data_AF-A0A8J6BSC5-F1
#
_entry.id   AF-A0A8J6BSC5-F1
#
_cell.length_a   1.000
_cell.length_b   1.000
_cell.length_c   1.000
_cell.angle_alpha   90.00
_cell.angle_beta   90.00
_cell.angle_gamma   90.00
#
_symmetry.space_group_name_H-M   'P 1'
#
loop_
_entity.id
_entity.type
_entity.pdbx_description
1 polymer ?
#
loop_
_entity_poly.entity_id
_entity_poly.type
_entity_poly.pdbx_seq_one_letter_code
_entity_poly.pdbx_strand_id
1 'polypeptide(L)' 'MEPSEEGGAASLVDDLVDCRLNGDFSHVQAKMILEIAASCLEEDRSKRPSMSCVVQALISVEDQGHAF' A
#
# COMPACT_ATOMS: atom_id res chain seq x y z
N MET A 1 20.85 -10.65 22.72
CA MET A 1 20.51 -9.48 21.89
C MET A 1 19.19 -9.83 21.25
N GLU A 2 18.13 -9.61 22.02
CA GLU A 2 16.76 -9.87 21.59
C GLU A 2 16.42 -8.85 20.50
N PRO A 3 15.91 -9.25 19.32
CA PRO A 3 15.35 -8.27 18.41
C PRO A 3 14.04 -7.80 19.03
N SER A 4 13.98 -6.54 19.43
CA SER A 4 12.74 -5.89 19.86
C SER A 4 11.78 -5.85 18.68
N GLU A 5 10.79 -6.74 18.71
CA GLU A 5 9.58 -6.66 17.92
C GLU A 5 8.74 -5.47 18.39
N GLU A 6 8.94 -4.30 17.78
CA GLU A 6 8.01 -3.17 17.90
C GLU A 6 8.06 -2.34 16.62
N GLY A 7 7.21 -2.65 15.64
CA GLY A 7 7.15 -1.88 14.39
C GLY A 7 6.22 -2.41 13.30
N GLY A 8 5.20 -3.19 13.67
CA GLY A 8 4.51 -4.15 12.78
C GLY A 8 3.73 -3.63 11.56
N ALA A 9 3.77 -2.35 11.23
CA ALA A 9 3.15 -1.83 10.00
C ALA A 9 4.05 -0.88 9.20
N ALA A 10 4.86 -0.05 9.87
CA ALA A 10 5.82 0.82 9.17
C ALA A 10 6.96 -0.01 8.55
N SER A 11 7.44 -1.04 9.25
CA SER A 11 8.47 -1.97 8.74
C SER A 11 8.02 -2.70 7.47
N LEU A 12 6.77 -3.17 7.43
CA LEU A 12 6.25 -3.93 6.30
C LEU A 12 6.16 -3.10 5.01
N VAL A 13 5.80 -1.82 5.12
CA VAL A 13 5.70 -0.94 3.94
C VAL A 13 7.09 -0.68 3.37
N ASP A 14 8.09 -0.44 4.22
CA ASP A 14 9.48 -0.25 3.78
C ASP A 14 10.07 -1.52 3.15
N ASP A 15 9.75 -2.71 3.69
CA ASP A 15 10.21 -4.00 3.16
C ASP A 15 9.62 -4.35 1.79
N LEU A 16 8.41 -3.87 1.47
CA LEU A 16 7.69 -4.19 0.23
C LEU A 16 7.83 -3.13 -0.86
N VAL A 17 8.17 -1.90 -0.50
CA VAL A 17 8.34 -0.80 -1.45
C VAL A 17 9.73 -0.87 -2.08
N ASP A 18 9.83 -0.47 -3.36
CA ASP A 18 11.11 -0.51 -4.09
C ASP A 18 12.17 0.32 -3.37
N CYS A 19 13.27 -0.30 -2.97
CA CYS A 19 14.37 0.34 -2.26
C CYS A 19 15.00 1.51 -3.05
N ARG A 20 14.83 1.53 -4.37
CA ARG A 20 15.29 2.63 -5.24
C ARG A 20 14.51 3.92 -5.04
N LEU A 21 13.35 3.87 -4.39
CA LEU A 21 12.62 5.07 -3.96
C LEU A 21 13.29 5.72 -2.75
N ASN A 22 14.17 5.01 -2.03
CA ASN A 22 15.00 5.57 -0.96
C ASN A 22 14.21 6.32 0.13
N GLY A 23 12.98 5.84 0.43
CA GLY A 23 12.07 6.49 1.37
C GLY A 23 11.37 7.75 0.85
N ASP A 24 11.60 8.13 -0.41
CA ASP A 24 10.96 9.28 -1.08
C ASP A 24 9.55 8.91 -1.57
N PHE A 25 8.69 8.58 -0.61
CA PHE A 25 7.29 8.27 -0.87
C PHE A 25 6.43 8.51 0.38
N SER A 26 5.14 8.75 0.18
CA SER A 26 4.20 8.80 1.28
C SER A 26 3.90 7.39 1.78
N HIS A 27 4.29 7.10 3.02
CA HIS A 27 3.97 5.82 3.68
C HIS A 27 2.45 5.56 3.74
N VAL A 28 1.64 6.63 3.85
CA VAL A 28 0.18 6.53 3.82
C VAL A 28 -0.30 6.04 2.46
N GLN A 29 0.18 6.65 1.38
CA GLN A 29 -0.18 6.24 0.02
C GLN A 29 0.35 4.83 -0.30
N ALA A 30 1.59 4.53 0.07
CA ALA A 30 2.19 3.22 -0.16
C ALA A 30 1.40 2.10 0.53
N LYS A 31 0.94 2.33 1.77
CA LYS A 31 0.05 1.40 2.47
C LYS A 31 -1.26 1.19 1.72
N MET A 32 -1.91 2.24 1.24
CA MET A 32 -3.17 2.12 0.49
C MET A 32 -2.97 1.38 -0.84
N ILE A 33 -1.90 1.67 -1.57
CA ILE A 33 -1.56 0.95 -2.81
C ILE A 33 -1.31 -0.53 -2.52
N LEU A 34 -0.65 -0.85 -1.41
CA LEU A 34 -0.42 -2.23 -1.00
C LEU A 34 -1.74 -2.95 -0.66
N GLU A 35 -2.68 -2.29 0.01
CA GLU A 35 -4.02 -2.84 0.28
C GLU A 35 -4.81 -3.09 -1.02
N ILE A 36 -4.71 -2.20 -2.01
CA ILE A 36 -5.31 -2.39 -3.34
C ILE A 36 -4.66 -3.60 -4.04
N ALA A 37 -3.33 -3.69 -4.02
CA ALA A 37 -2.59 -4.80 -4.61
C ALA A 37 -2.95 -6.14 -3.96
N ALA A 38 -3.04 -6.19 -2.63
CA ALA A 38 -3.48 -7.37 -1.88
C ALA A 38 -4.91 -7.78 -2.28
N SER A 39 -5.83 -6.82 -2.37
CA SER A 39 -7.23 -7.07 -2.78
C SER A 39 -7.33 -7.65 -4.20
N CYS A 40 -6.46 -7.23 -5.12
CA CYS A 40 -6.37 -7.78 -6.47
C CYS A 40 -5.88 -9.23 -6.50
N LEU A 41 -5.10 -9.63 -5.49
CA LEU A 41 -4.52 -10.97 -5.35
C LEU A 41 -5.37 -11.92 -4.50
N GLU A 42 -6.54 -11.50 -4.02
CA GLU A 42 -7.46 -12.33 -3.24
C GLU A 42 -7.66 -13.71 -3.88
N GLU A 43 -7.57 -14.77 -3.06
CA GLU A 43 -7.68 -16.14 -3.55
C GLU A 43 -9.06 -16.39 -4.18
N ASP A 44 -10.10 -15.88 -3.52
CA ASP A 44 -11.46 -15.89 -4.04
C ASP A 44 -11.63 -14.84 -5.14
N ARG A 45 -11.79 -15.31 -6.39
CA ARG A 45 -11.98 -14.45 -7.56
C ARG A 45 -13.20 -13.54 -7.44
N SER A 46 -14.21 -13.92 -6.68
CA SER A 46 -15.42 -13.11 -6.49
C SER A 46 -15.20 -11.90 -5.58
N LYS A 47 -14.15 -11.95 -4.74
CA LYS A 47 -13.75 -10.84 -3.86
C LYS A 47 -12.78 -9.87 -4.51
N ARG A 48 -12.15 -10.26 -5.62
CA ARG A 48 -11.25 -9.37 -6.36
C ARG A 48 -12.03 -8.17 -6.90
N PRO A 49 -11.51 -6.95 -6.74
CA PRO A 49 -12.16 -5.76 -7.26
C PRO A 49 -12.20 -5.80 -8.80
N SER A 50 -13.23 -5.19 -9.37
CA SER A 50 -13.24 -4.89 -10.81
C SER A 50 -12.21 -3.81 -11.13
N MET A 51 -11.72 -3.78 -12.37
CA MET A 51 -10.77 -2.76 -12.79
C MET A 51 -11.30 -1.33 -12.61
N SER A 52 -12.61 -1.10 -12.72
CA SER A 52 -13.21 0.21 -12.43
C SER A 52 -13.07 0.60 -10.96
N CYS A 53 -13.27 -0.34 -10.02
CA CYS A 53 -13.06 -0.11 -8.60
C CYS A 53 -11.58 0.14 -8.27
N VAL A 54 -10.66 -0.60 -8.90
CA VAL A 54 -9.21 -0.40 -8.74
C VAL A 54 -8.80 1.01 -9.17
N VAL A 55 -9.23 1.45 -10.35
CA VAL A 55 -8.91 2.81 -10.84
C VAL A 55 -9.48 3.88 -9.92
N GLN A 56 -10.72 3.72 -9.46
CA GLN A 56 -11.32 4.68 -8.52
C GLN A 56 -10.56 4.74 -7.18
N ALA A 57 -10.09 3.59 -6.68
CA ALA A 57 -9.28 3.53 -5.47
C ALA A 57 -7.93 4.22 -5.67
N LEU A 58 -7.25 4.01 -6.80
CA LEU A 58 -5.98 4.67 -7.12
C LEU A 58 -6.12 6.20 -7.20
N ILE A 59 -7.17 6.70 -7.86
CA ILE A 59 -7.47 8.15 -7.92
C ILE A 59 -7.68 8.73 -6.51
N SER A 60 -8.32 7.97 -5.62
CA SER A 60 -8.55 8.40 -4.24
C SER A 60 -7.25 8.49 -3.43
N VAL A 61 -6.24 7.67 -3.75
CA VAL A 61 -4.90 7.74 -3.13
C VAL A 61 -4.14 9.00 -3.58
N GLU A 62 -4.27 9.36 -4.86
CA GLU A 62 -3.63 10.57 -5.43
C GLU A 62 -4.19 11.87 -4.83
N ASP A 63 -5.50 11.93 -4.56
CA ASP A 63 -6.17 13.08 -3.93
C ASP A 63 -5.62 13.34 -2.51
N GLN A 64 -5.25 12.28 -1.78
CA GLN A 64 -4.61 12.41 -0.46
C GLN A 64 -3.14 12.87 -0.52
N GLY A 65 -2.55 12.96 -1.71
CA GLY A 65 -1.24 13.57 -1.94
C GLY A 65 -1.26 15.08 -2.15
N HIS A 66 -2.44 15.66 -2.42
CA HIS A 66 -2.62 17.09 -2.70
C HIS A 66 -3.15 17.89 -1.50
N ALA A 67 -3.25 17.30 -0.31
CA ALA A 67 -3.68 18.00 0.89
C ALA A 67 -2.55 18.82 1.54
N PHE A 68 -1.98 19.79 0.82
CA PHE A 68 -1.15 20.88 1.35
C PHE A 68 -1.32 22.15 0.52
#